data_AF-A0A955ZEW5-F1
#
_entry.id   AF-A0A955ZEW5-F1
#
_cell.length_a   1.000
_cell.length_b   1.000
_cell.length_c   1.000
_cell.angle_alpha   90.00
_cell.angle_beta   90.00
_cell.angle_gamma   90.00
#
_symmetry.space_group_name_H-M   'P 1'
#
loop_
_entity.id
_entity.type
_entity.pdbx_description
1 polymer ?
#
loop_
_entity_poly.entity_id
_entity_poly.type
_entity_poly.pdbx_seq_one_letter_code
_entity_poly.pdbx_strand_id
1 'polypeptide(L)'
;MKTVGFSVLFSVTALVLGACSSSSGGGSGGSGGSGAQGGGGFGGFGATGAVGGTGATGAVGGSGGGVNPTDCTTLCQKQAAANCPNDDLSTCESDCNNPQGLPANCASAWATAIACAASTGTASCDTDGTAKISGCDAEGQAVLACVQGGTGGSGGGTGGVGGGTGGGGGGTVTLPAGCVNGGLTVNCNPVDNSPCSSTAGAACDLSNAPGLECFPDGNTAQPGASCDPNNGLYCIGGYTCGQSNTCEKWCCSDSDCGGGTCTALDPNVGTLGSCSNPG
;
A
#
# COMPACT_ATOMS: atom_id res chain seq x y z
N MET A 1 2.49 1.37 -33.22
CA MET A 1 2.58 0.08 -32.52
C MET A 1 1.48 0.10 -31.48
N LYS A 2 0.45 -0.75 -31.63
CA LYS A 2 -0.70 -0.82 -30.72
C LYS A 2 -0.22 -1.60 -29.48
N THR A 3 -0.11 -0.94 -28.34
CA THR A 3 0.15 -1.61 -27.06
C THR A 3 -1.14 -2.31 -26.64
N VAL A 4 -1.27 -3.58 -27.01
CA VAL A 4 -2.33 -4.47 -26.53
C VAL A 4 -1.61 -5.43 -25.60
N GLY A 5 -1.72 -5.18 -24.29
CA GLY A 5 -1.01 -5.94 -23.27
C GLY A 5 -1.65 -5.70 -21.92
N PHE A 6 -2.26 -6.76 -21.39
CA PHE A 6 -2.63 -6.94 -19.98
C PHE A 6 -3.67 -5.99 -19.37
N SER A 7 -4.93 -6.11 -19.77
CA SER A 7 -6.08 -5.49 -19.04
C SER A 7 -6.55 -6.29 -17.81
N VAL A 8 -6.18 -7.57 -17.67
CA VAL A 8 -6.75 -8.49 -16.67
C VAL A 8 -6.21 -8.26 -15.24
N LEU A 9 -5.11 -7.51 -15.10
CA LEU A 9 -4.64 -6.98 -13.81
C LEU A 9 -4.96 -5.49 -13.60
N PHE A 10 -5.59 -4.87 -14.59
CA PHE A 10 -5.72 -3.42 -14.68
C PHE A 10 -7.00 -2.86 -14.10
N SER A 11 -7.88 -3.62 -13.46
CA SER A 11 -8.90 -2.99 -12.59
C SER A 11 -8.31 -2.38 -11.32
N VAL A 12 -7.05 -2.71 -10.95
CA VAL A 12 -6.31 -2.01 -9.89
C VAL A 12 -5.36 -0.94 -10.47
N THR A 13 -4.94 -1.07 -11.73
CA THR A 13 -3.97 -0.14 -12.37
C THR A 13 -4.59 0.91 -13.32
N ALA A 14 -5.86 0.75 -13.75
CA ALA A 14 -6.56 1.72 -14.59
C ALA A 14 -6.85 3.06 -13.89
N LEU A 15 -6.66 3.15 -12.57
CA LEU A 15 -6.70 4.42 -11.86
C LEU A 15 -5.37 5.20 -11.90
N VAL A 16 -4.24 4.55 -12.23
CA VAL A 16 -2.89 5.14 -12.01
C VAL A 16 -2.15 5.47 -13.31
N LEU A 17 -2.44 4.80 -14.44
CA LEU A 17 -1.66 4.96 -15.69
C LEU A 17 -2.24 5.95 -16.72
N GLY A 18 -3.26 6.74 -16.37
CA GLY A 18 -3.81 7.79 -17.22
C GLY A 18 -2.96 9.07 -17.37
N ALA A 19 -1.86 9.23 -16.62
CA ALA A 19 -1.18 10.53 -16.49
C ALA A 19 0.23 10.63 -17.12
N CYS A 20 0.83 9.55 -17.62
CA CYS A 20 2.22 9.59 -18.10
C CYS A 20 2.35 9.08 -19.54
N SER A 21 1.98 9.92 -20.50
CA SER A 21 2.39 9.77 -21.89
C SER A 21 2.73 11.12 -22.48
N SER A 22 3.98 11.57 -22.29
CA SER A 22 4.76 12.39 -23.24
C SER A 22 6.13 12.76 -22.69
N SER A 23 7.19 12.18 -23.27
CA SER A 23 8.41 12.86 -23.77
C SER A 23 9.68 12.02 -23.58
N SER A 24 10.33 11.82 -24.71
CA SER A 24 11.46 10.93 -24.99
C SER A 24 12.80 11.65 -24.90
N GLY A 25 13.80 10.97 -24.33
CA GLY A 25 15.24 11.28 -24.45
C GLY A 25 15.94 11.05 -23.11
N GLY A 26 17.01 10.30 -22.95
CA GLY A 26 17.93 9.62 -23.86
C GLY A 26 19.26 9.46 -23.09
N GLY A 27 19.89 8.29 -23.15
CA GLY A 27 21.35 8.16 -23.00
C GLY A 27 21.94 7.77 -21.64
N SER A 28 22.25 6.47 -21.51
CA SER A 28 23.59 5.90 -21.25
C SER A 28 24.41 6.25 -19.99
N GLY A 29 24.78 5.19 -19.25
CA GLY A 29 26.15 5.04 -18.75
C GLY A 29 26.32 4.38 -17.37
N GLY A 30 27.15 3.34 -17.29
CA GLY A 30 27.95 3.06 -16.09
C GLY A 30 27.93 1.63 -15.56
N SER A 31 28.82 0.78 -16.09
CA SER A 31 29.21 -0.50 -15.50
C SER A 31 30.40 -0.31 -14.55
N GLY A 32 30.39 -0.98 -13.39
CA GLY A 32 31.55 -1.16 -12.51
C GLY A 32 31.08 -1.60 -11.11
N GLY A 33 31.70 -2.54 -10.39
CA GLY A 33 32.89 -3.36 -10.58
C GLY A 33 33.17 -4.08 -9.25
N SER A 34 33.61 -5.33 -9.33
CA SER A 34 34.55 -6.05 -8.46
C SER A 34 34.48 -5.97 -6.92
N GLY A 35 34.17 -7.11 -6.30
CA GLY A 35 35.16 -7.89 -5.54
C GLY A 35 35.36 -7.62 -4.04
N ALA A 36 35.11 -8.64 -3.22
CA ALA A 36 35.91 -8.92 -2.02
C ALA A 36 35.96 -10.44 -1.74
N GLN A 37 37.18 -10.96 -1.72
CA GLN A 37 37.56 -12.31 -1.31
C GLN A 37 37.88 -12.34 0.19
N GLY A 38 37.70 -13.51 0.82
CA GLY A 38 38.67 -14.02 1.80
C GLY A 38 38.19 -14.14 3.25
N GLY A 39 38.33 -15.34 3.81
CA GLY A 39 38.30 -15.58 5.25
C GLY A 39 37.93 -17.02 5.62
N GLY A 40 38.92 -17.94 5.62
CA GLY A 40 38.75 -19.33 6.05
C GLY A 40 39.15 -19.61 7.51
N GLY A 41 38.82 -20.83 7.97
CA GLY A 41 39.29 -21.50 9.21
C GLY A 41 38.67 -20.99 10.51
N PHE A 42 38.27 -21.79 11.50
CA PHE A 42 38.76 -23.09 11.98
C PHE A 42 37.64 -23.85 12.73
N GLY A 43 37.84 -25.17 12.87
CA GLY A 43 36.92 -26.11 13.51
C GLY A 43 36.92 -26.11 15.05
N GLY A 44 35.94 -26.85 15.59
CA GLY A 44 35.84 -27.21 16.99
C GLY A 44 34.77 -28.29 17.17
N PHE A 45 35.19 -29.52 17.47
CA PHE A 45 34.32 -30.66 17.76
C PHE A 45 33.74 -30.57 19.18
N GLY A 46 32.52 -31.07 19.35
CA GLY A 46 32.13 -31.87 20.51
C GLY A 46 31.19 -31.20 21.53
N ALA A 47 29.90 -31.53 21.43
CA ALA A 47 29.08 -31.86 22.60
C ALA A 47 27.85 -32.66 22.18
N THR A 48 27.83 -33.93 22.58
CA THR A 48 26.70 -34.84 22.49
C THR A 48 25.72 -34.55 23.63
N GLY A 49 24.43 -34.45 23.32
CA GLY A 49 23.35 -34.76 24.27
C GLY A 49 22.29 -33.66 24.46
N ALA A 50 21.12 -33.85 23.84
CA ALA A 50 19.83 -33.93 24.52
C ALA A 50 18.71 -34.13 23.47
N VAL A 51 17.96 -35.22 23.65
CA VAL A 51 16.80 -35.64 22.88
C VAL A 51 15.56 -34.91 23.39
N GLY A 52 14.70 -34.43 22.49
CA GLY A 52 13.30 -34.11 22.79
C GLY A 52 12.87 -32.67 22.47
N GLY A 53 12.50 -32.43 21.21
CA GLY A 53 11.78 -31.21 20.81
C GLY A 53 11.29 -31.35 19.38
N THR A 54 9.98 -31.43 19.19
CA THR A 54 9.29 -31.49 17.90
C THR A 54 9.75 -30.36 16.99
N GLY A 55 10.25 -30.72 15.81
CA GLY A 55 11.04 -29.88 14.92
C GLY A 55 10.28 -28.71 14.32
N ALA A 56 10.75 -27.50 14.64
CA ALA A 56 10.62 -26.37 13.75
C ALA A 56 11.72 -26.51 12.68
N THR A 57 11.30 -26.81 11.44
CA THR A 57 12.17 -26.73 10.27
C THR A 57 12.66 -25.29 10.14
N GLY A 58 13.97 -25.08 10.32
CA GLY A 58 14.60 -23.78 10.11
C GLY A 58 14.37 -23.32 8.68
N ALA A 59 13.85 -22.10 8.53
CA ALA A 59 13.72 -21.44 7.25
C ALA A 59 15.12 -21.15 6.70
N VAL A 60 15.57 -22.00 5.79
CA VAL A 60 16.65 -21.68 4.85
C VAL A 60 16.24 -20.42 4.08
N GLY A 61 17.10 -19.40 4.11
CA GLY A 61 16.93 -18.17 3.34
C GLY A 61 16.84 -18.48 1.85
N GLY A 62 15.61 -18.57 1.34
CA GLY A 62 15.30 -18.88 -0.04
C GLY A 62 15.45 -17.63 -0.89
N SER A 63 16.62 -17.49 -1.50
CA SER A 63 16.86 -16.50 -2.56
C SER A 63 16.04 -16.87 -3.79
N GLY A 64 14.98 -16.10 -4.06
CA GLY A 64 14.23 -16.14 -5.32
C GLY A 64 12.87 -16.80 -5.21
N GLY A 65 11.87 -16.07 -4.71
CA GLY A 65 10.47 -16.41 -4.87
C GLY A 65 10.04 -16.23 -6.32
N GLY A 66 10.45 -17.16 -7.19
CA GLY A 66 9.93 -17.25 -8.55
C GLY A 66 8.49 -17.75 -8.52
N VAL A 67 7.68 -17.29 -9.48
CA VAL A 67 6.34 -17.84 -9.70
C VAL A 67 6.47 -19.30 -10.11
N ASN A 68 5.65 -20.19 -9.54
CA ASN A 68 5.58 -21.57 -10.02
C ASN A 68 4.87 -21.57 -11.38
N PRO A 69 5.50 -22.08 -12.46
CA PRO A 69 4.87 -22.08 -13.79
C PRO A 69 3.49 -22.73 -13.82
N THR A 70 3.27 -23.72 -12.94
CA THR A 70 1.99 -24.44 -12.80
C THR A 70 0.86 -23.53 -12.31
N ASP A 71 1.17 -22.52 -11.49
CA ASP A 71 0.18 -21.59 -10.95
C ASP A 71 -0.31 -20.65 -12.05
N CYS A 72 0.58 -20.19 -12.93
CA CYS A 72 0.22 -19.37 -14.08
C CYS A 72 -0.69 -20.12 -15.06
N THR A 73 -0.37 -21.37 -15.41
CA THR A 73 -1.24 -22.19 -16.26
C THR A 73 -2.63 -22.37 -15.63
N THR A 74 -2.69 -22.63 -14.32
CA THR A 74 -3.96 -22.79 -13.59
C THR A 74 -4.78 -21.50 -13.61
N LEU A 75 -4.12 -20.35 -13.38
CA LEU A 75 -4.76 -19.04 -13.43
C LEU A 75 -5.34 -18.75 -14.81
N CYS A 76 -4.57 -18.99 -15.88
CA CYS A 76 -5.02 -18.77 -17.25
C CYS A 76 -6.20 -19.68 -17.63
N GLN A 77 -6.21 -20.93 -17.16
CA GLN A 77 -7.36 -21.84 -17.35
C GLN A 77 -8.61 -21.33 -16.66
N LYS A 78 -8.50 -20.73 -15.45
CA LYS A 78 -9.63 -20.12 -14.76
C LYS A 78 -10.18 -18.92 -15.52
N GLN A 79 -9.31 -18.05 -16.05
CA GLN A 79 -9.72 -16.91 -16.88
C GLN A 79 -10.42 -17.38 -18.17
N ALA A 80 -9.86 -18.40 -18.84
CA ALA A 80 -10.50 -19.04 -19.99
C ALA A 80 -11.89 -19.58 -19.66
N ALA A 81 -12.05 -20.22 -18.51
CA ALA A 81 -13.34 -20.76 -18.07
C ALA A 81 -14.39 -19.67 -17.80
N ALA A 82 -13.97 -18.45 -17.43
CA ALA A 82 -14.88 -17.32 -17.24
C ALA A 82 -15.46 -16.80 -18.57
N ASN A 83 -14.80 -17.08 -19.71
CA ASN A 83 -15.24 -16.70 -21.06
C ASN A 83 -15.56 -15.21 -21.20
N CYS A 84 -14.69 -14.35 -20.66
CA CYS A 84 -14.91 -12.91 -20.69
C CYS A 84 -14.63 -12.35 -22.10
N PRO A 85 -15.58 -11.60 -22.69
CA PRO A 85 -15.58 -11.28 -24.12
C PRO A 85 -14.41 -10.40 -24.59
N ASN A 86 -13.77 -9.68 -23.67
CA ASN A 86 -12.69 -8.75 -23.97
C ASN A 86 -11.31 -9.24 -23.48
N ASP A 87 -11.22 -10.48 -22.99
CA ASP A 87 -9.92 -11.07 -22.61
C ASP A 87 -9.16 -11.60 -23.83
N ASP A 88 -7.90 -11.20 -23.94
CA ASP A 88 -6.91 -11.84 -24.81
C ASP A 88 -6.04 -12.77 -23.97
N LEU A 89 -6.29 -14.08 -24.08
CA LEU A 89 -5.56 -15.10 -23.33
C LEU A 89 -4.30 -15.60 -24.05
N SER A 90 -3.99 -15.07 -25.23
CA SER A 90 -2.85 -15.54 -26.03
C SER A 90 -1.48 -15.30 -25.38
N THR A 91 -1.40 -14.32 -24.48
CA THR A 91 -0.17 -13.97 -23.72
C THR A 91 -0.28 -14.24 -22.22
N CYS A 92 -1.39 -14.84 -21.75
CA CYS A 92 -1.66 -14.98 -20.32
C CYS A 92 -0.51 -15.67 -19.55
N GLU A 93 0.02 -16.78 -20.08
CA GLU A 93 1.11 -17.50 -19.40
C GLU A 93 2.44 -16.73 -19.45
N SER A 94 2.78 -16.07 -20.56
CA SER A 94 4.04 -15.33 -20.68
C SER A 94 4.08 -14.15 -19.72
N ASP A 95 2.96 -13.45 -19.62
CA ASP A 95 2.85 -12.23 -18.83
C ASP A 95 2.69 -12.54 -17.34
N CYS A 96 2.04 -13.66 -16.99
CA CYS A 96 2.01 -14.15 -15.61
C CYS A 96 3.40 -14.55 -15.10
N ASN A 97 4.19 -15.23 -15.93
CA ASN A 97 5.55 -15.65 -15.57
C ASN A 97 6.55 -14.49 -15.57
N ASN A 98 6.29 -13.44 -16.35
CA ASN A 98 7.17 -12.28 -16.46
C ASN A 98 6.35 -10.98 -16.49
N PRO A 99 5.81 -10.55 -15.34
CA PRO A 99 4.96 -9.36 -15.26
C PRO A 99 5.75 -8.13 -15.69
N GLN A 100 5.48 -7.67 -16.92
CA GLN A 100 6.15 -6.51 -17.50
C GLN A 100 5.91 -5.28 -16.61
N GLY A 101 6.99 -4.66 -16.15
CA GLY A 101 6.92 -3.44 -15.32
C GLY A 101 6.83 -3.67 -13.82
N LEU A 102 6.81 -4.93 -13.34
CA LEU A 102 6.90 -5.19 -11.91
C LEU A 102 8.36 -5.04 -11.43
N PRO A 103 8.65 -4.19 -10.42
CA PRO A 103 9.97 -4.10 -9.83
C PRO A 103 10.45 -5.45 -9.28
N ALA A 104 11.75 -5.75 -9.42
CA ALA A 104 12.32 -7.03 -8.98
C ALA A 104 12.11 -7.29 -7.47
N ASN A 105 12.03 -6.24 -6.65
CA ASN A 105 11.72 -6.35 -5.22
C ASN A 105 10.29 -6.81 -4.91
N CYS A 106 9.39 -6.81 -5.90
CA CYS A 106 8.00 -7.24 -5.75
C CYS A 106 7.74 -8.66 -6.23
N ALA A 107 8.77 -9.38 -6.70
CA ALA A 107 8.62 -10.74 -7.22
C ALA A 107 8.02 -11.72 -6.19
N SER A 108 8.36 -11.59 -4.90
CA SER A 108 7.82 -12.44 -3.85
C SER A 108 6.34 -12.18 -3.56
N ALA A 109 5.93 -10.91 -3.50
CA ALA A 109 4.53 -10.52 -3.36
C ALA A 109 3.72 -11.02 -4.56
N TRP A 110 4.27 -10.89 -5.77
CA TRP A 110 3.66 -11.38 -7.01
C TRP A 110 3.46 -12.89 -7.00
N ALA A 111 4.49 -13.66 -6.67
CA ALA A 111 4.40 -15.11 -6.58
C ALA A 111 3.31 -15.56 -5.59
N THR A 112 3.18 -14.84 -4.46
CA THR A 112 2.15 -15.12 -3.45
C THR A 112 0.73 -14.84 -3.99
N ALA A 113 0.54 -13.72 -4.69
CA ALA A 113 -0.74 -13.38 -5.31
C ALA A 113 -1.15 -14.39 -6.39
N ILE A 114 -0.22 -14.80 -7.25
CA ILE A 114 -0.50 -15.81 -8.29
C ILE A 114 -0.82 -17.18 -7.67
N ALA A 115 -0.08 -17.61 -6.64
CA ALA A 115 -0.38 -18.86 -5.95
C ALA A 115 -1.78 -18.84 -5.29
N CYS A 116 -2.19 -17.72 -4.69
CA CYS A 116 -3.55 -17.57 -4.17
C CYS A 116 -4.58 -17.67 -5.30
N ALA A 117 -4.39 -16.90 -6.39
CA ALA A 117 -5.32 -16.85 -7.51
C ALA A 117 -5.51 -18.24 -8.16
N ALA A 118 -4.40 -18.96 -8.33
CA ALA A 118 -4.39 -20.32 -8.85
C ALA A 118 -5.12 -21.32 -7.92
N SER A 119 -4.91 -21.24 -6.61
CA SER A 119 -5.45 -22.21 -5.65
C SER A 119 -6.91 -21.92 -5.25
N THR A 120 -7.21 -20.69 -4.82
CA THR A 120 -8.49 -20.33 -4.19
C THR A 120 -9.26 -19.25 -4.94
N GLY A 121 -8.58 -18.47 -5.79
CA GLY A 121 -9.21 -17.39 -6.56
C GLY A 121 -10.34 -17.87 -7.47
N THR A 122 -11.39 -17.06 -7.58
CA THR A 122 -12.53 -17.30 -8.50
C THR A 122 -12.48 -16.28 -9.64
N ALA A 123 -12.50 -16.77 -10.88
CA ALA A 123 -12.57 -15.91 -12.05
C ALA A 123 -14.03 -15.55 -12.39
N SER A 124 -14.28 -14.28 -12.65
CA SER A 124 -15.57 -13.76 -13.12
C SER A 124 -15.32 -12.63 -14.12
N CYS A 125 -16.31 -12.30 -14.94
CA CYS A 125 -16.18 -11.16 -15.85
C CYS A 125 -16.58 -9.86 -15.14
N ASP A 126 -15.77 -8.83 -15.33
CA ASP A 126 -16.11 -7.47 -14.91
C ASP A 126 -17.06 -6.80 -15.90
N THR A 127 -17.54 -5.60 -15.55
CA THR A 127 -18.48 -4.81 -16.37
C THR A 127 -17.90 -4.39 -17.73
N ASP A 128 -16.57 -4.34 -17.84
CA ASP A 128 -15.86 -4.07 -19.09
C ASP A 128 -15.63 -5.35 -19.92
N GLY A 129 -16.11 -6.51 -19.48
CA GLY A 129 -15.96 -7.78 -20.18
C GLY A 129 -14.57 -8.41 -20.06
N THR A 130 -13.70 -7.96 -19.16
CA THR A 130 -12.42 -8.59 -18.83
C THR A 130 -12.55 -9.53 -17.63
N ALA A 131 -11.68 -10.53 -17.48
CA ALA A 131 -11.68 -11.35 -16.28
C ALA A 131 -11.14 -10.57 -15.07
N LYS A 132 -11.78 -10.81 -13.92
CA LYS A 132 -11.28 -10.45 -12.60
C LYS A 132 -11.18 -11.70 -11.74
N ILE A 133 -10.19 -11.71 -10.86
CA ILE A 133 -10.02 -12.76 -9.86
C ILE A 133 -10.44 -12.19 -8.50
N SER A 134 -11.36 -12.85 -7.82
CA SER A 134 -11.78 -12.51 -6.45
C SER A 134 -11.31 -13.55 -5.43
N GLY A 135 -11.15 -13.14 -4.17
CA GLY A 135 -10.79 -14.04 -3.06
C GLY A 135 -9.29 -14.06 -2.71
N CYS A 136 -8.50 -13.18 -3.32
CA CYS A 136 -7.06 -13.01 -3.10
C CYS A 136 -6.70 -11.52 -2.90
N ASP A 137 -7.62 -10.76 -2.30
CA ASP A 137 -7.52 -9.31 -2.18
C ASP A 137 -6.31 -8.91 -1.31
N ALA A 138 -6.04 -9.67 -0.24
CA ALA A 138 -4.90 -9.41 0.65
C ALA A 138 -3.55 -9.55 -0.08
N GLU A 139 -3.37 -10.60 -0.86
CA GLU A 139 -2.16 -10.83 -1.65
C GLU A 139 -2.04 -9.82 -2.79
N GLY A 140 -3.15 -9.47 -3.44
CA GLY A 140 -3.20 -8.40 -4.43
C GLY A 140 -2.76 -7.04 -3.87
N GLN A 141 -3.22 -6.70 -2.66
CA GLN A 141 -2.80 -5.49 -1.94
C GLN A 141 -1.31 -5.51 -1.59
N ALA A 142 -0.74 -6.67 -1.24
CA ALA A 142 0.69 -6.78 -0.99
C ALA A 142 1.53 -6.47 -2.25
N VAL A 143 1.06 -6.89 -3.44
CA VAL A 143 1.69 -6.52 -4.71
C VAL A 143 1.59 -5.01 -4.95
N LEU A 144 0.40 -4.43 -4.75
CA LEU A 144 0.16 -3.00 -4.94
C LEU A 144 1.04 -2.14 -4.03
N ALA A 145 1.06 -2.47 -2.73
CA ALA A 145 1.90 -1.79 -1.75
C ALA A 145 3.39 -1.84 -2.15
N CYS A 146 3.85 -2.97 -2.67
CA CYS A 146 5.22 -3.10 -3.15
C CYS A 146 5.50 -2.21 -4.37
N VAL A 147 4.60 -2.18 -5.35
CA VAL A 147 4.76 -1.36 -6.58
C VAL A 147 4.73 0.14 -6.26
N GLN A 148 3.90 0.57 -5.30
CA GLN A 148 3.79 1.97 -4.87
C GLN A 148 4.95 2.46 -4.00
N GLY A 149 5.99 1.63 -3.80
CA GLY A 149 7.15 2.01 -2.99
C GLY A 149 6.90 1.93 -1.48
N GLY A 150 5.80 1.29 -1.05
CA GLY A 150 5.69 0.80 0.31
C GLY A 150 6.83 -0.18 0.52
N THR A 151 7.81 0.19 1.34
CA THR A 151 8.89 -0.71 1.75
C THR A 151 8.24 -1.88 2.47
N GLY A 152 7.97 -2.95 1.70
CA GLY A 152 7.26 -4.14 2.13
C GLY A 152 7.83 -4.62 3.46
N GLY A 153 7.06 -4.39 4.51
CA GLY A 153 7.27 -5.07 5.78
C GLY A 153 7.05 -6.55 5.51
N SER A 154 8.13 -7.31 5.44
CA SER A 154 8.12 -8.77 5.47
C SER A 154 7.52 -9.25 6.80
N GLY A 155 6.21 -9.17 6.92
CA GLY A 155 5.43 -9.63 8.06
C GLY A 155 4.65 -10.88 7.68
N GLY A 156 5.33 -12.02 7.64
CA GLY A 156 4.68 -13.32 7.56
C GLY A 156 3.79 -13.54 8.79
N GLY A 157 2.49 -13.40 8.63
CA GLY A 157 1.48 -13.74 9.61
C GLY A 157 0.49 -14.74 9.03
N THR A 158 0.84 -16.03 9.07
CA THR A 158 -0.13 -17.10 8.84
C THR A 158 -1.07 -17.19 10.05
N GLY A 159 -2.32 -16.74 9.89
CA GLY A 159 -3.39 -17.10 10.81
C GLY A 159 -4.45 -16.02 11.01
N GLY A 160 -5.56 -16.14 10.29
CA GLY A 160 -6.78 -15.40 10.63
C GLY A 160 -7.74 -15.23 9.47
N VAL A 161 -8.50 -16.28 9.15
CA VAL A 161 -9.79 -16.12 8.46
C VAL A 161 -10.71 -15.33 9.38
N GLY A 162 -10.83 -14.03 9.13
CA GLY A 162 -11.74 -13.14 9.83
C GLY A 162 -12.30 -12.15 8.83
N GLY A 163 -13.52 -12.40 8.35
CA GLY A 163 -14.28 -11.43 7.58
C GLY A 163 -14.44 -10.16 8.41
N GLY A 164 -13.80 -9.08 7.97
CA GLY A 164 -13.97 -7.75 8.51
C GLY A 164 -14.56 -6.86 7.45
N THR A 165 -15.88 -6.85 7.32
CA THR A 165 -16.60 -5.61 7.03
C THR A 165 -15.91 -4.49 7.81
N GLY A 166 -15.52 -3.42 7.12
CA GLY A 166 -15.07 -2.16 7.71
C GLY A 166 -16.18 -1.57 8.59
N GLY A 167 -16.41 -2.21 9.74
CA GLY A 167 -17.12 -1.66 10.85
C GLY A 167 -16.12 -0.79 11.56
N GLY A 168 -16.04 0.48 11.13
CA GLY A 168 -15.52 1.54 11.96
C GLY A 168 -16.24 1.45 13.30
N GLY A 169 -15.57 0.89 14.29
CA GLY A 169 -16.00 0.97 15.67
C GLY A 169 -16.02 2.45 16.00
N GLY A 170 -17.23 3.03 15.99
CA GLY A 170 -17.52 4.41 16.36
C GLY A 170 -17.25 4.65 17.84
N GLY A 171 -15.99 4.47 18.25
CA GLY A 171 -15.48 5.13 19.43
C GLY A 171 -15.48 6.62 19.10
N THR A 172 -16.40 7.36 19.68
CA THR A 172 -16.40 8.82 19.59
C THR A 172 -15.06 9.32 20.10
N VAL A 173 -14.22 9.80 19.19
CA VAL A 173 -12.92 10.33 19.59
C VAL A 173 -13.15 11.69 20.24
N THR A 174 -12.65 11.84 21.45
CA THR A 174 -12.81 13.09 22.21
C THR A 174 -11.67 14.02 21.85
N LEU A 175 -11.99 15.13 21.18
CA LEU A 175 -11.05 16.22 20.97
C LEU A 175 -11.03 17.18 22.17
N PRO A 176 -9.93 17.95 22.36
CA PRO A 176 -9.90 19.02 23.35
C PRO A 176 -11.11 19.95 23.19
N ALA A 177 -11.63 20.44 24.31
CA ALA A 177 -12.78 21.34 24.31
C ALA A 177 -12.51 22.58 23.44
N GLY A 178 -13.44 22.90 22.53
CA GLY A 178 -13.32 24.01 21.60
C GLY A 178 -12.60 23.68 20.29
N CYS A 179 -11.90 22.55 20.20
CA CYS A 179 -11.22 22.14 18.96
C CYS A 179 -12.24 21.96 17.83
N VAL A 180 -13.33 21.25 18.10
CA VAL A 180 -14.46 21.15 17.18
C VAL A 180 -15.75 21.69 17.81
N ASN A 181 -16.57 22.35 17.01
CA ASN A 181 -17.93 22.70 17.36
C ASN A 181 -18.84 21.46 17.23
N GLY A 182 -19.89 21.39 18.05
CA GLY A 182 -20.77 20.20 18.22
C GLY A 182 -21.61 19.78 17.00
N GLY A 183 -21.27 20.23 15.79
CA GLY A 183 -21.91 19.85 14.53
C GLY A 183 -21.09 18.89 13.66
N LEU A 184 -19.81 18.64 13.97
CA LEU A 184 -19.00 17.68 13.22
C LEU A 184 -19.10 16.27 13.80
N THR A 185 -19.15 15.29 12.90
CA THR A 185 -18.95 13.89 13.27
C THR A 185 -17.45 13.62 13.40
N VAL A 186 -16.96 13.28 14.59
CA VAL A 186 -15.54 13.02 14.85
C VAL A 186 -15.30 11.54 15.03
N ASN A 187 -14.85 10.87 13.96
CA ASN A 187 -14.50 9.45 13.99
C ASN A 187 -13.01 9.21 14.28
N CYS A 188 -12.19 10.24 14.17
CA CYS A 188 -10.76 10.21 14.45
C CYS A 188 -10.26 11.56 14.99
N ASN A 189 -9.13 11.55 15.69
CA ASN A 189 -8.40 12.72 16.14
C ASN A 189 -7.30 13.06 15.14
N PRO A 190 -7.38 14.20 14.45
CA PRO A 190 -6.40 14.59 13.45
C PRO A 190 -5.06 15.01 14.05
N VAL A 191 -5.02 15.40 15.33
CA VAL A 191 -3.79 15.85 16.00
C VAL A 191 -2.83 14.68 16.32
N ASP A 192 -3.37 13.53 16.75
CA ASP A 192 -2.58 12.34 17.09
C ASP A 192 -2.80 11.16 16.11
N ASN A 193 -3.63 11.36 15.10
CA ASN A 193 -4.04 10.39 14.10
C ASN A 193 -4.83 9.17 14.64
N SER A 194 -5.35 9.20 15.87
CA SER A 194 -6.04 8.06 16.47
C SER A 194 -7.52 8.01 16.07
N PRO A 195 -8.11 6.85 15.71
CA PRO A 195 -7.55 5.51 15.74
C PRO A 195 -6.98 5.06 14.38
N CYS A 196 -6.66 5.98 13.48
CA CYS A 196 -6.21 5.65 12.13
C CYS A 196 -4.86 4.91 12.18
N SER A 197 -4.74 3.85 11.37
CA SER A 197 -3.53 3.03 11.31
C SER A 197 -2.42 3.75 10.54
N SER A 198 -1.53 4.42 11.27
CA SER A 198 -0.34 5.06 10.67
C SER A 198 0.58 4.06 9.96
N THR A 199 0.63 2.81 10.44
CA THR A 199 1.37 1.72 9.78
C THR A 199 0.79 1.34 8.41
N ALA A 200 -0.53 1.50 8.24
CA ALA A 200 -1.20 1.30 6.96
C ALA A 200 -1.20 2.57 6.09
N GLY A 201 -0.53 3.66 6.50
CA GLY A 201 -0.56 4.93 5.79
C GLY A 201 -1.92 5.63 5.84
N ALA A 202 -2.76 5.33 6.83
CA ALA A 202 -4.04 6.00 7.03
C ALA A 202 -3.85 7.34 7.76
N ALA A 203 -4.61 8.36 7.36
CA ALA A 203 -4.61 9.68 7.97
C ALA A 203 -6.02 10.10 8.38
N CYS A 204 -6.14 10.72 9.56
CA CYS A 204 -7.36 11.38 9.98
C CYS A 204 -7.43 12.77 9.33
N ASP A 205 -8.40 12.97 8.45
CA ASP A 205 -8.57 14.24 7.72
C ASP A 205 -10.06 14.62 7.61
N LEU A 206 -10.32 15.83 7.10
CA LEU A 206 -11.66 16.34 6.85
C LEU A 206 -12.33 15.59 5.69
N SER A 207 -13.54 15.08 5.94
CA SER A 207 -14.36 14.45 4.91
C SER A 207 -15.17 15.44 4.08
N ASN A 208 -15.76 14.97 2.98
CA ASN A 208 -16.70 15.76 2.16
C ASN A 208 -18.03 16.06 2.90
N ALA A 209 -18.33 15.32 3.96
CA ALA A 209 -19.35 15.67 4.95
C ALA A 209 -18.69 16.41 6.13
N PRO A 210 -19.38 17.25 6.90
CA PRO A 210 -18.77 17.91 8.06
C PRO A 210 -18.39 16.84 9.11
N GLY A 211 -17.13 16.40 9.05
CA GLY A 211 -16.62 15.34 9.90
C GLY A 211 -15.14 15.05 9.65
N LEU A 212 -14.56 14.34 10.61
CA LEU A 212 -13.20 13.82 10.59
C LEU A 212 -13.28 12.31 10.47
N GLU A 213 -12.63 11.74 9.46
CA GLU A 213 -12.58 10.30 9.23
C GLU A 213 -11.18 9.80 8.86
N CYS A 214 -10.94 8.51 9.10
CA CYS A 214 -9.70 7.89 8.67
C CYS A 214 -9.77 7.62 7.18
N PHE A 215 -9.01 8.38 6.40
CA PHE A 215 -8.75 8.06 5.02
C PHE A 215 -7.79 6.87 4.95
N PRO A 216 -8.03 5.92 4.01
CA PRO A 216 -7.17 4.76 3.82
C PRO A 216 -5.77 5.19 3.31
N ASP A 217 -4.97 4.24 2.84
CA ASP A 217 -3.59 4.45 2.39
C ASP A 217 -3.41 5.53 1.31
N GLY A 218 -2.13 5.84 1.00
CA GLY A 218 -1.74 6.89 0.04
C GLY A 218 -1.29 8.21 0.69
N ASN A 219 -1.48 8.35 2.00
CA ASN A 219 -1.03 9.51 2.78
C ASN A 219 0.48 9.42 3.07
N THR A 220 1.29 9.95 2.15
CA THR A 220 2.76 9.76 2.17
C THR A 220 3.55 11.08 2.18
N ALA A 221 2.89 12.21 1.91
CA ALA A 221 3.55 13.50 1.86
C ALA A 221 4.03 13.91 3.27
N GLN A 222 5.33 14.17 3.37
CA GLN A 222 6.03 14.47 4.61
C GLN A 222 5.73 15.90 5.09
N PRO A 223 6.01 16.25 6.37
CA PRO A 223 5.84 17.61 6.88
C PRO A 223 6.53 18.66 6.00
N GLY A 224 5.79 19.70 5.60
CA GLY A 224 6.26 20.77 4.72
C GLY A 224 6.39 20.38 3.23
N ALA A 225 6.15 19.12 2.85
CA ALA A 225 6.08 18.74 1.44
C ALA A 225 4.82 19.34 0.79
N SER A 226 4.87 19.55 -0.52
CA SER A 226 3.69 19.97 -1.28
C SER A 226 2.59 18.91 -1.22
N CYS A 227 1.35 19.38 -1.11
CA CYS A 227 0.15 18.55 -1.09
C CYS A 227 -0.89 19.14 -2.04
N ASP A 228 -1.82 18.30 -2.49
CA ASP A 228 -2.95 18.72 -3.30
C ASP A 228 -4.17 17.84 -3.02
N PRO A 229 -5.21 18.37 -2.38
CA PRO A 229 -6.40 17.59 -2.04
C PRO A 229 -7.15 17.08 -3.29
N ASN A 230 -6.93 17.69 -4.46
CA ASN A 230 -7.58 17.33 -5.72
C ASN A 230 -6.77 16.33 -6.56
N ASN A 231 -5.45 16.27 -6.38
CA ASN A 231 -4.55 15.46 -7.22
C ASN A 231 -3.90 14.27 -6.49
N GLY A 232 -4.35 13.96 -5.27
CA GLY A 232 -3.98 12.72 -4.57
C GLY A 232 -2.70 12.78 -3.73
N LEU A 233 -2.05 13.94 -3.64
CA LEU A 233 -0.89 14.14 -2.77
C LEU A 233 -1.36 14.50 -1.36
N TYR A 234 -1.60 13.47 -0.56
CA TYR A 234 -2.12 13.60 0.80
C TYR A 234 -1.02 13.49 1.86
N CYS A 235 -1.21 14.24 2.94
CA CYS A 235 -0.27 14.37 4.04
C CYS A 235 -0.34 13.19 4.98
N ILE A 236 0.80 12.76 5.51
CA ILE A 236 0.84 11.72 6.55
C ILE A 236 -0.05 12.08 7.76
N GLY A 237 -0.47 11.06 8.52
CA GLY A 237 -1.27 11.26 9.73
C GLY A 237 -0.65 12.27 10.72
N GLY A 238 -1.49 13.12 11.32
CA GLY A 238 -1.05 14.26 12.13
C GLY A 238 -0.87 15.57 11.36
N TYR A 239 -1.02 15.54 10.03
CA TYR A 239 -0.86 16.67 9.13
C TYR A 239 -2.05 16.78 8.17
N THR A 240 -2.26 17.97 7.62
CA THR A 240 -3.27 18.26 6.60
C THR A 240 -2.68 19.17 5.52
N CYS A 241 -3.36 19.23 4.38
CA CYS A 241 -2.98 20.17 3.34
C CYS A 241 -3.45 21.57 3.71
N GLY A 242 -2.54 22.35 4.30
CA GLY A 242 -2.85 23.69 4.79
C GLY A 242 -2.95 24.72 3.66
N GLN A 243 -3.17 25.98 4.05
CA GLN A 243 -3.39 27.08 3.10
C GLN A 243 -2.18 27.36 2.19
N SER A 244 -0.99 26.93 2.59
CA SER A 244 0.24 27.05 1.79
C SER A 244 0.37 25.97 0.70
N ASN A 245 -0.60 25.05 0.57
CA ASN A 245 -0.48 23.82 -0.22
C ASN A 245 0.74 22.98 0.19
N THR A 246 1.04 22.98 1.49
CA THR A 246 2.03 22.08 2.09
C THR A 246 1.44 21.33 3.28
N CYS A 247 2.06 20.21 3.63
CA CYS A 247 1.65 19.41 4.77
C CYS A 247 1.97 20.11 6.08
N GLU A 248 0.95 20.72 6.67
CA GLU A 248 0.99 21.47 7.91
C GLU A 248 0.42 20.63 9.05
N LYS A 249 0.99 20.76 10.25
CA LYS A 249 0.56 19.96 11.42
C LYS A 249 -0.83 20.40 11.86
N TRP A 250 -1.70 19.44 12.19
CA TRP A 250 -2.98 19.74 12.83
C TRP A 250 -2.80 20.39 14.21
N CYS A 251 -3.70 21.30 14.57
CA CYS A 251 -3.72 21.94 15.87
C CYS A 251 -5.14 22.28 16.32
N CYS A 252 -5.33 22.36 17.65
CA CYS A 252 -6.53 22.93 18.27
C CYS A 252 -6.21 24.28 18.93
N SER A 253 -4.93 24.57 19.15
CA SER A 253 -4.41 25.74 19.87
C SER A 253 -2.94 26.03 19.48
N ASP A 254 -2.45 27.23 19.78
CA ASP A 254 -1.06 27.62 19.49
C ASP A 254 -0.03 26.72 20.21
N SER A 255 -0.38 26.13 21.36
CA SER A 255 0.50 25.20 22.06
C SER A 255 0.80 23.92 21.29
N ASP A 256 -0.04 23.54 20.33
CA ASP A 256 0.16 22.36 19.48
C ASP A 256 1.24 22.60 18.40
N CYS A 257 1.58 23.87 18.16
CA CYS A 257 2.42 24.33 17.05
C CYS A 257 3.89 24.61 17.41
N GLY A 258 4.33 24.25 18.62
CA GLY A 258 5.76 24.30 18.98
C GLY A 258 6.41 25.69 18.84
N GLY A 259 5.62 26.77 18.95
CA GLY A 259 6.08 28.15 18.74
C GLY A 259 5.44 28.87 17.56
N GLY A 260 4.71 28.15 16.70
CA GLY A 260 3.87 28.73 15.65
C GLY A 260 2.47 29.14 16.13
N THR A 261 1.61 29.57 15.19
CA THR A 261 0.22 29.94 15.45
C THR A 261 -0.71 28.91 14.80
N CYS A 262 -1.71 28.47 15.56
CA CYS A 262 -2.77 27.63 15.07
C CYS A 262 -3.80 28.46 14.31
N THR A 263 -3.84 28.28 12.99
CA THR A 263 -4.79 28.99 12.14
C THR A 263 -5.96 28.08 11.84
N ALA A 264 -7.15 28.43 12.34
CA ALA A 264 -8.37 27.66 12.10
C ALA A 264 -8.63 27.51 10.59
N LEU A 265 -8.97 26.29 10.17
CA LEU A 265 -9.24 26.01 8.75
C LEU A 265 -10.59 26.59 8.31
N ASP A 266 -11.61 26.46 9.17
CA ASP A 266 -12.94 27.01 8.96
C ASP A 266 -13.48 27.55 10.30
N PRO A 267 -13.91 28.84 10.37
CA PRO A 267 -14.42 29.44 11.60
C PRO A 267 -15.69 28.74 12.15
N ASN A 268 -16.41 27.97 11.33
CA ASN A 268 -17.59 27.22 11.74
C ASN A 268 -17.23 25.87 12.38
N VAL A 269 -16.03 25.34 12.13
CA VAL A 269 -15.58 24.03 12.60
C VAL A 269 -15.06 24.10 14.04
N GLY A 270 -14.61 25.27 14.53
CA GLY A 270 -14.07 25.46 15.87
C GLY A 270 -12.68 26.06 15.83
N THR A 271 -11.81 25.69 16.76
CA THR A 271 -10.39 26.09 16.74
C THR A 271 -9.48 25.09 16.00
N LEU A 272 -10.05 24.00 15.45
CA LEU A 272 -9.33 23.04 14.63
C LEU A 272 -8.72 23.75 13.41
N GLY A 273 -7.40 23.64 13.30
CA GLY A 273 -6.61 24.42 12.36
C GLY A 273 -5.33 23.70 11.95
N SER A 274 -4.51 24.42 11.21
CA SER A 274 -3.15 24.01 10.87
C SER A 274 -2.11 24.96 11.46
N CYS A 275 -0.94 24.42 11.80
CA CYS A 275 0.17 25.20 12.32
C CYS A 275 0.89 25.97 11.21
N SER A 276 0.79 27.29 11.26
CA SER A 276 1.62 28.18 10.45
C SER A 276 3.00 28.36 11.09
N ASN A 277 4.07 28.19 10.30
CA ASN A 277 5.48 28.26 10.73
C ASN A 277 5.83 27.35 11.93
N PRO A 278 5.77 26.01 11.78
CA PRO A 278 6.39 25.13 12.76
C PRO A 278 7.90 25.36 12.72
N GLY A 279 8.47 25.89 13.81
CA GLY A 279 9.91 26.16 13.94
C GLY A 279 10.77 24.91 13.86
#